data_AF-A0A3D0G1C0-F1
#
_entry.id   AF-A0A3D0G1C0-F1
#
_cell.length_a   1.000
_cell.length_b   1.000
_cell.length_c   1.000
_cell.angle_alpha   90.00
_cell.angle_beta   90.00
_cell.angle_gamma   90.00
#
_symmetry.space_group_name_H-M   'P 1'
#
loop_
_entity.id
_entity.type
_entity.pdbx_description
1 polymer ?
#
loop_
_entity_poly.entity_id
_entity_poly.type
_entity_poly.pdbx_seq_one_letter_code
_entity_poly.pdbx_strand_id
1 'polypeptide(L)'
;MKTNYNYKEKETLVRFHCHAYNQVKRSIQVKELIGEVHEESMGYDLAYVLTIDDVLHSLDEDAYRIIAHDFLEPTHKNWWMDYYAKTTYYRLKGRSMDAFLRCLHG
;
A
#
# COMPACT_ATOMS: atom_id res chain seq x y z
N MET A 1 3.57 18.87 1.67
CA MET A 1 3.00 19.01 3.03
C MET A 1 3.07 17.66 3.72
N LYS A 2 3.38 17.57 5.02
CA LYS A 2 3.44 16.27 5.76
C LYS A 2 2.05 15.91 6.30
N THR A 3 1.74 14.62 6.42
CA THR A 3 0.52 14.19 7.14
C THR A 3 0.66 14.50 8.64
N ASN A 4 -0.46 14.70 9.35
CA ASN A 4 -0.46 15.03 10.79
C ASN A 4 -0.19 13.81 11.70
N TYR A 5 0.12 12.66 11.12
CA TYR A 5 0.43 11.43 11.85
C TYR A 5 1.91 11.41 12.26
N ASN A 6 2.22 10.80 13.40
CA ASN A 6 3.60 10.46 13.76
C ASN A 6 4.07 9.22 12.97
N TYR A 7 5.35 8.90 13.01
CA TYR A 7 5.92 7.80 12.22
C TYR A 7 5.23 6.45 12.48
N LYS A 8 4.94 6.12 13.74
CA LYS A 8 4.33 4.84 14.13
C LYS A 8 2.88 4.75 13.67
N GLU A 9 2.14 5.85 13.74
CA GLU A 9 0.78 5.96 13.21
C GLU A 9 0.76 5.77 11.70
N LYS A 10 1.68 6.42 10.97
CA LYS A 10 1.82 6.21 9.52
C LYS A 10 2.07 4.76 9.19
N GLU A 11 3.03 4.14 9.88
CA GLU A 11 3.37 2.74 9.64
C GLU A 11 2.19 1.81 9.92
N THR A 12 1.40 2.11 10.96
CA THR A 12 0.19 1.36 11.31
C THR A 12 -0.88 1.50 10.23
N LEU A 13 -1.16 2.72 9.77
CA LEU A 13 -2.17 2.99 8.75
C LEU A 13 -1.79 2.39 7.40
N VAL A 14 -0.55 2.59 6.95
CA VAL A 14 -0.06 2.00 5.69
C VAL A 14 -0.16 0.48 5.75
N ARG A 15 0.26 -0.14 6.86
CA ARG A 15 0.13 -1.60 7.04
C ARG A 15 -1.33 -2.06 6.99
N PHE A 16 -2.24 -1.32 7.63
CA PHE A 16 -3.66 -1.60 7.57
C PHE A 16 -4.18 -1.57 6.13
N HIS A 17 -3.93 -0.50 5.39
CA HIS A 17 -4.38 -0.37 3.99
C HIS A 17 -3.77 -1.44 3.08
N CYS A 18 -2.47 -1.71 3.19
CA CYS A 18 -1.83 -2.75 2.39
C CYS A 18 -2.35 -4.16 2.72
N HIS A 19 -2.62 -4.44 4.00
CA HIS A 19 -3.21 -5.71 4.40
C HIS A 19 -4.65 -5.86 3.88
N ALA A 20 -5.49 -4.84 4.08
CA ALA A 20 -6.87 -4.82 3.61
C ALA A 20 -6.93 -4.94 2.08
N TYR A 21 -6.10 -4.18 1.35
CA TYR A 21 -5.97 -4.28 -0.10
C TYR A 21 -5.68 -5.71 -0.56
N ASN A 22 -4.66 -6.36 0.01
CA ASN A 22 -4.32 -7.74 -0.34
C ASN A 22 -5.45 -8.72 -0.01
N GLN A 23 -6.13 -8.54 1.11
CA GLN A 23 -7.25 -9.39 1.52
C GLN A 23 -8.43 -9.26 0.55
N VAL A 24 -8.84 -8.04 0.23
CA VAL A 24 -9.95 -7.74 -0.67
C VAL A 24 -9.63 -8.20 -2.09
N LYS A 25 -8.43 -7.89 -2.61
CA LYS A 25 -7.99 -8.32 -3.94
C LYS A 25 -8.02 -9.84 -4.10
N ARG A 26 -7.56 -10.58 -3.09
CA ARG A 26 -7.66 -12.06 -3.07
C ARG A 26 -9.10 -12.54 -3.00
N SER A 27 -9.95 -11.89 -2.22
CA SER A 27 -11.37 -12.25 -2.13
C SER A 27 -12.09 -12.09 -3.47
N ILE A 28 -11.86 -10.98 -4.18
CA ILE A 28 -12.39 -10.75 -5.53
C ILE A 28 -11.92 -11.85 -6.49
N GLN A 29 -10.61 -12.13 -6.53
CA GLN A 29 -10.05 -13.17 -7.41
C GLN A 29 -10.67 -14.56 -7.14
N VAL A 30 -10.92 -14.91 -5.88
CA VAL A 30 -11.59 -16.17 -5.53
C VAL A 30 -13.04 -16.17 -5.98
N LYS A 31 -13.80 -15.10 -5.72
CA LYS A 31 -15.21 -14.96 -6.14
C LYS A 31 -15.36 -15.07 -7.66
N GLU A 32 -14.45 -14.43 -8.41
CA GLU A 32 -14.38 -14.53 -9.88
C GLU A 32 -14.13 -15.97 -10.34
N LEU A 33 -13.22 -16.68 -9.68
CA LEU A 33 -12.88 -18.07 -10.02
C LEU A 33 -14.03 -19.05 -9.77
N ILE A 34 -14.79 -18.86 -8.68
CA ILE A 34 -15.90 -19.76 -8.30
C ILE A 34 -17.25 -19.35 -8.89
N GLY A 35 -17.33 -18.23 -9.61
CA GLY A 35 -18.56 -17.73 -10.23
C GLY A 35 -19.58 -17.14 -9.24
N GLU A 36 -19.19 -16.86 -7.99
CA GLU A 36 -20.04 -16.24 -6.97
C GLU A 36 -19.90 -14.71 -6.99
N VAL A 37 -20.31 -14.11 -8.11
CA VAL A 37 -20.27 -12.66 -8.28
C VAL A 37 -21.58 -12.05 -7.77
N HIS A 38 -21.57 -11.54 -6.53
CA HIS A 38 -22.66 -10.72 -6.01
C HIS A 38 -22.38 -9.24 -6.31
N GLU A 39 -23.20 -8.62 -7.18
CA GLU A 39 -22.98 -7.26 -7.71
C GLU A 39 -22.78 -6.18 -6.64
N GLU A 40 -23.58 -6.16 -5.56
CA GLU A 40 -23.52 -5.11 -4.54
C GLU A 40 -22.29 -5.19 -3.62
N SER A 41 -21.90 -6.38 -3.16
CA SER A 41 -20.70 -6.55 -2.33
C SER A 41 -19.42 -6.32 -3.12
N MET A 42 -19.44 -6.65 -4.43
CA MET A 42 -18.29 -6.44 -5.30
C MET A 42 -18.04 -4.95 -5.56
N GLY A 43 -19.08 -4.09 -5.56
CA GLY A 43 -18.94 -2.67 -5.87
C GLY A 43 -17.99 -1.93 -4.94
N TYR A 44 -18.16 -2.08 -3.61
CA TYR A 44 -17.29 -1.41 -2.63
C TYR A 44 -15.89 -2.02 -2.57
N ASP A 45 -15.79 -3.35 -2.61
CA ASP A 45 -14.53 -4.08 -2.61
C ASP A 45 -13.67 -3.69 -3.82
N LEU A 46 -14.28 -3.67 -5.02
CA LEU A 46 -13.62 -3.28 -6.26
C LEU A 46 -13.23 -1.80 -6.24
N ALA A 47 -14.12 -0.91 -5.80
CA ALA A 47 -13.81 0.51 -5.68
C ALA A 47 -12.62 0.76 -4.73
N TYR A 48 -12.55 0.02 -3.63
CA TYR A 48 -11.41 0.10 -2.72
C TYR A 48 -10.11 -0.36 -3.38
N VAL A 49 -10.12 -1.51 -4.07
CA VAL A 49 -8.94 -2.02 -4.79
C VAL A 49 -8.47 -1.03 -5.84
N LEU A 50 -9.37 -0.50 -6.66
CA LEU A 50 -9.06 0.50 -7.69
C LEU A 50 -8.50 1.78 -7.08
N THR A 51 -9.05 2.24 -5.96
CA THR A 51 -8.52 3.41 -5.24
C THR A 51 -7.08 3.20 -4.78
N ILE A 52 -6.78 2.04 -4.16
CA ILE A 52 -5.41 1.73 -3.75
C ILE A 52 -4.48 1.57 -4.96
N ASP A 53 -4.94 0.95 -6.04
CA ASP A 53 -4.18 0.84 -7.29
C ASP A 53 -3.83 2.21 -7.85
N ASP A 54 -4.77 3.15 -7.93
CA ASP A 54 -4.53 4.52 -8.38
C ASP A 54 -3.51 5.25 -7.47
N VAL A 55 -3.63 5.07 -6.16
CA VAL A 55 -2.64 5.60 -5.20
C VAL A 55 -1.25 5.04 -5.50
N LEU A 56 -1.11 3.72 -5.69
CA LEU A 56 0.18 3.09 -5.97
C LEU A 56 0.78 3.59 -7.30
N HIS A 57 -0.03 3.78 -8.34
CA HIS A 57 0.41 4.33 -9.63
C HIS A 57 0.83 5.80 -9.54
N SER A 58 0.31 6.56 -8.56
CA SER A 58 0.69 7.96 -8.35
C SER A 58 2.01 8.14 -7.59
N LEU A 59 2.55 7.09 -7.00
CA LEU A 59 3.82 7.14 -6.27
C LEU A 59 5.00 7.23 -7.24
N ASP A 60 6.04 7.96 -6.82
CA ASP A 60 7.34 7.88 -7.49
C ASP A 60 7.96 6.49 -7.30
N GLU A 61 8.97 6.17 -8.13
CA GLU A 61 9.56 4.83 -8.17
C GLU A 61 10.10 4.37 -6.80
N ASP A 62 10.77 5.26 -6.07
CA ASP A 62 11.30 4.98 -4.72
C ASP A 62 10.17 4.73 -3.72
N ALA A 63 9.13 5.55 -3.76
CA ALA A 63 7.98 5.41 -2.89
C ALA A 63 7.22 4.12 -3.17
N TYR A 64 6.93 3.82 -4.44
CA TYR A 64 6.30 2.57 -4.84
C TYR A 64 7.14 1.37 -4.39
N ARG A 65 8.44 1.35 -4.69
CA ARG A 65 9.35 0.26 -4.32
C ARG A 65 9.34 0.00 -2.81
N ILE A 66 9.40 1.05 -2.00
CA ILE A 66 9.33 0.90 -0.54
C ILE A 66 7.96 0.40 -0.10
N ILE A 67 6.85 0.98 -0.58
CA ILE A 67 5.50 0.53 -0.20
C ILE A 67 5.29 -0.95 -0.59
N ALA A 68 5.73 -1.35 -1.77
CA ALA A 68 5.65 -2.71 -2.26
C ALA A 68 6.42 -3.68 -1.36
N HIS A 69 7.73 -3.46 -1.16
CA HIS A 69 8.59 -4.43 -0.46
C HIS A 69 8.48 -4.41 1.07
N ASP A 70 8.01 -3.32 1.69
CA ASP A 70 7.84 -3.26 3.15
C ASP A 70 6.43 -3.62 3.62
N PHE A 71 5.40 -3.40 2.78
CA PHE A 71 4.01 -3.42 3.23
C PHE A 71 3.08 -4.31 2.39
N LEU A 72 3.16 -4.29 1.05
CA LEU A 72 2.29 -5.10 0.19
C LEU A 72 2.78 -6.54 0.09
N GLU A 73 4.04 -6.72 -0.26
CA GLU A 73 4.69 -8.01 -0.44
C GLU A 73 5.98 -8.00 0.37
N PRO A 74 5.90 -8.11 1.71
CA PRO A 74 7.07 -8.06 2.57
C PRO A 74 8.09 -9.10 2.14
N THR A 75 9.20 -8.64 1.57
CA THR A 75 10.29 -9.52 1.14
C THR A 75 11.29 -9.73 2.29
N HIS A 76 12.54 -10.00 1.97
CA HIS A 76 13.58 -10.19 2.97
C HIS A 76 13.91 -8.88 3.70
N LYS A 77 14.23 -8.97 5.00
CA LYS A 77 14.39 -7.83 5.94
C LYS A 77 15.35 -6.72 5.48
N ASN A 78 16.28 -7.02 4.59
CA ASN A 78 17.36 -6.14 4.16
C ASN A 78 17.35 -5.82 2.66
N TRP A 79 16.22 -6.01 1.97
CA TRP A 79 16.08 -5.75 0.52
C TRP A 79 16.55 -4.36 0.10
N TRP A 80 16.40 -3.36 0.98
CA TRP A 80 16.78 -1.99 0.73
C TRP A 80 18.30 -1.79 0.59
N MET A 81 19.14 -2.72 1.08
CA MET A 81 20.60 -2.61 1.01
C MET A 81 21.12 -2.65 -0.44
N ASP A 82 20.35 -3.24 -1.35
CA ASP A 82 20.70 -3.33 -2.78
C ASP A 82 20.47 -2.00 -3.51
N TYR A 83 19.72 -1.06 -2.91
CA TYR A 83 19.26 0.17 -3.55
C TYR A 83 19.68 1.44 -2.80
N TYR A 84 19.77 1.37 -1.47
CA TYR A 84 19.87 2.56 -0.64
C TYR A 84 20.89 2.38 0.49
N ALA A 85 21.62 3.46 0.78
CA ALA A 85 22.28 3.58 2.08
C ALA A 85 21.24 3.60 3.22
N LYS A 86 21.60 3.06 4.39
CA LYS A 86 20.69 2.92 5.54
C LYS A 86 19.96 4.20 5.91
N THR A 87 20.66 5.33 6.02
CA THR A 87 20.06 6.63 6.37
C THR A 87 19.11 7.15 5.29
N THR A 88 19.44 6.92 4.03
CA THR A 88 18.59 7.25 2.87
C THR A 88 17.31 6.43 2.91
N TYR A 89 17.41 5.13 3.15
CA TYR A 89 16.27 4.24 3.24
C TYR A 89 15.25 4.69 4.30
N TYR A 90 15.66 4.89 5.55
CA TYR A 90 14.70 5.29 6.60
C TYR A 90 14.04 6.65 6.32
N ARG A 91 14.78 7.58 5.70
CA ARG A 91 14.23 8.87 5.27
C ARG A 91 13.23 8.69 4.13
N LEU A 92 13.55 7.88 3.13
CA LEU A 92 12.65 7.59 2.01
C LEU A 92 11.41 6.87 2.53
N LYS A 93 11.53 5.87 3.38
CA LYS A 93 10.39 5.15 3.98
C LYS A 93 9.39 6.09 4.65
N GLY A 94 9.87 7.04 5.46
CA GLY A 94 9.01 8.07 6.03
C GLY A 94 8.27 8.90 4.97
N ARG A 95 8.96 9.30 3.89
CA ARG A 95 8.38 10.05 2.77
C ARG A 95 7.39 9.22 1.95
N SER A 96 7.67 7.94 1.73
CA SER A 96 6.80 7.01 0.97
C SER A 96 5.49 6.80 1.71
N MET A 97 5.53 6.58 3.03
CA MET A 97 4.32 6.50 3.85
C MET A 97 3.53 7.81 3.83
N ASP A 98 4.21 8.95 3.91
CA ASP A 98 3.57 10.26 3.76
C ASP A 98 2.93 10.43 2.38
N ALA A 99 3.57 9.95 1.30
CA ALA A 99 3.02 10.04 -0.05
C ALA A 99 1.78 9.18 -0.22
N PHE A 100 1.86 7.92 0.20
CA PHE A 100 0.75 6.98 0.17
C PHE A 100 -0.48 7.51 0.93
N LEU A 101 -0.30 7.95 2.18
CA LEU A 101 -1.41 8.42 3.00
C LEU A 101 -1.99 9.76 2.52
N ARG A 102 -1.20 10.61 1.86
CA ARG A 102 -1.74 11.84 1.24
C ARG A 102 -2.69 11.54 0.10
N CYS A 103 -2.43 10.50 -0.70
CA CYS A 103 -3.33 10.16 -1.80
C CYS A 103 -4.65 9.56 -1.29
N LEU A 104 -4.67 8.99 -0.08
CA LEU A 104 -5.87 8.37 0.50
C LEU A 104 -6.67 9.29 1.42
N HIS A 105 -6.00 10.14 2.21
CA HIS A 105 -6.63 10.97 3.25
C HIS A 105 -6.50 12.48 2.97
N GLY A 106 -5.94 12.84 1.80
CA GLY A 106 -5.64 14.23 1.43
C GLY A 106 -6.81 14.98 0.81
#